data_AF-A0A9Q0EWR2-F1
#
_entry.id   AF-A0A9Q0EWR2-F1
#
_cell.length_a   1.000
_cell.length_b   1.000
_cell.length_c   1.000
_cell.angle_alpha   90.00
_cell.angle_beta   90.00
_cell.angle_gamma   90.00
#
_symmetry.space_group_name_H-M   'P 1'
#
loop_
_entity.id
_entity.type
_entity.pdbx_description
1 polymer ?
#
loop_
_entity_poly.entity_id
_entity_poly.type
_entity_poly.pdbx_seq_one_letter_code
_entity_poly.pdbx_strand_id
1 'polypeptide(L)'
;MRRKTLKPTSSFNIHPKGVIPLAGCVVTATQDAGVPFSITVRLEDLTGDVMLAADSQEEQNQWVEILQDSGKVTWRNALLGEAMIQSLEAQGLQLTKEKQEYLDKLMEETEELRVGACQPGPGGGEEEELSQEKCRTLELLGVKQQEEESRGGGAPGGGVPGGGEEEGDLLQDLRHIEEQMKALLREKDQAEAKLRENEHRSQAHTLQQSLAQLTADMQQTEAELQSRVQLEHRLQRAEEALQGLEHGLGSLERSSEREERMREERMREERMREERMRGDVTQLRKFFEECICVSEIESKLPAIMKNAVYLHKATARRIKSCRDQSEGPPAATG
;
A
#
# COMPACT_ATOMS: atom_id res chain seq x y z
N MET A 1 1.54 -32.02 -25.68
CA MET A 1 0.32 -31.18 -25.69
C MET A 1 -0.91 -32.03 -25.39
N ARG A 2 -1.53 -31.87 -24.20
CA ARG A 2 -2.85 -32.48 -23.94
C ARG A 2 -3.93 -31.50 -24.42
N ARG A 3 -4.52 -31.74 -25.59
CA ARG A 3 -5.76 -31.05 -26.01
C ARG A 3 -6.89 -31.48 -25.07
N LYS A 4 -7.37 -30.59 -24.21
CA LYS A 4 -8.59 -30.79 -23.44
C LYS A 4 -9.74 -30.14 -24.19
N THR A 5 -10.49 -30.93 -24.95
CA THR A 5 -11.73 -30.49 -25.60
C THR A 5 -12.82 -30.37 -24.55
N LEU A 6 -13.22 -29.14 -24.24
CA LEU A 6 -14.35 -28.88 -23.34
C LEU A 6 -15.66 -29.10 -24.11
N LYS A 7 -16.54 -29.96 -23.58
CA LYS A 7 -17.86 -30.19 -24.18
C LYS A 7 -18.74 -28.95 -23.97
N PRO A 8 -19.52 -28.52 -24.98
CA PRO A 8 -20.49 -27.46 -24.81
C PRO A 8 -21.57 -27.91 -23.82
N THR A 9 -21.67 -27.24 -22.69
CA THR A 9 -22.73 -27.47 -21.70
C THR A 9 -23.87 -26.49 -21.94
N SER A 10 -25.12 -26.94 -21.80
CA SER A 10 -26.34 -26.13 -21.94
C SER A 10 -26.44 -24.96 -20.93
N SER A 11 -25.54 -24.91 -19.94
CA SER A 11 -25.50 -23.89 -18.90
C SER A 11 -24.09 -23.31 -18.79
N PHE A 12 -24.02 -21.98 -18.59
CA PHE A 12 -22.79 -21.24 -18.36
C PHE A 12 -22.18 -21.64 -17.00
N ASN A 13 -21.00 -22.25 -17.03
CA ASN A 13 -20.30 -22.66 -15.80
C ASN A 13 -19.39 -21.52 -15.33
N ILE A 14 -19.73 -20.92 -14.18
CA ILE A 14 -19.01 -19.78 -13.58
C ILE A 14 -17.78 -20.18 -12.77
N HIS A 15 -17.51 -21.48 -12.59
CA HIS A 15 -16.36 -21.92 -11.80
C HIS A 15 -15.08 -21.91 -12.63
N PRO A 16 -14.05 -21.15 -12.23
CA PRO A 16 -12.79 -21.11 -12.95
C PRO A 16 -12.11 -22.48 -12.90
N LYS A 17 -11.67 -22.97 -14.07
CA LYS A 17 -10.98 -24.27 -14.20
C LYS A 17 -9.46 -24.18 -14.01
N GLY A 18 -8.96 -22.97 -13.79
CA GLY A 18 -7.56 -22.65 -13.61
C GLY A 18 -7.38 -21.13 -13.57
N VAL A 19 -6.22 -20.71 -13.07
CA VAL A 19 -5.80 -19.29 -13.02
C VAL A 19 -4.46 -19.19 -13.72
N ILE A 20 -4.30 -18.17 -14.55
CA ILE A 20 -3.04 -17.87 -15.24
C ILE A 20 -2.52 -16.55 -14.64
N PRO A 21 -1.37 -16.56 -13.95
CA PRO A 21 -0.76 -15.32 -13.50
C PRO A 21 -0.26 -14.54 -14.71
N LEU A 22 -0.65 -13.26 -14.83
CA LEU A 22 -0.28 -12.39 -15.96
C LEU A 22 0.95 -11.51 -15.67
N ALA A 23 1.49 -11.57 -14.45
CA ALA A 23 2.70 -10.84 -14.09
C ALA A 23 3.90 -11.36 -14.90
N GLY A 24 4.67 -10.45 -15.50
CA GLY A 24 5.86 -10.80 -16.28
C GLY A 24 5.59 -11.57 -17.58
N CYS A 25 4.34 -11.63 -18.04
CA CYS A 25 3.97 -12.40 -19.22
C CYS A 25 4.21 -11.62 -20.51
N VAL A 26 4.64 -12.33 -21.55
CA VAL A 26 4.72 -11.79 -22.91
C VAL A 26 3.52 -12.29 -23.70
N VAL A 27 2.67 -11.36 -24.12
CA VAL A 27 1.45 -11.64 -24.89
C VAL A 27 1.66 -11.18 -26.32
N THR A 28 1.54 -12.11 -27.27
CA THR A 28 1.76 -11.85 -28.71
C THR A 28 0.59 -12.33 -29.55
N ALA A 29 0.14 -11.49 -30.48
CA ALA A 29 -0.77 -11.90 -31.55
C ALA A 29 -0.03 -12.81 -32.53
N THR A 30 -0.55 -13.99 -32.79
CA THR A 30 0.04 -14.98 -33.71
C THR A 30 -1.01 -15.42 -34.73
N GLN A 31 -0.62 -15.63 -35.97
CA GLN A 31 -1.46 -16.28 -36.98
C GLN A 31 -0.78 -17.59 -37.36
N ASP A 32 -1.24 -18.69 -36.77
CA ASP A 32 -0.75 -20.01 -37.11
C ASP A 32 -1.73 -20.68 -38.08
N ALA A 33 -1.22 -21.52 -38.99
CA ALA A 33 -1.97 -22.04 -40.14
C ALA A 33 -3.20 -22.90 -39.77
N GLY A 34 -3.40 -23.22 -38.48
CA GLY A 34 -4.51 -24.02 -37.97
C GLY A 34 -5.51 -23.28 -37.08
N VAL A 35 -5.24 -22.05 -36.63
CA VAL A 35 -6.15 -21.24 -35.81
C VAL A 35 -5.98 -19.77 -36.18
N PRO A 36 -6.88 -19.20 -37.01
CA PRO A 36 -6.82 -17.78 -37.31
C PRO A 36 -7.03 -16.99 -36.01
N PHE A 37 -6.36 -15.84 -35.90
CA PHE A 37 -6.49 -14.92 -34.76
C PHE A 37 -6.06 -15.51 -33.39
N SER A 38 -4.99 -16.30 -33.37
CA SER A 38 -4.47 -16.88 -32.13
C SER A 38 -3.70 -15.88 -31.25
N ILE A 39 -3.80 -16.00 -29.94
CA ILE A 39 -3.04 -15.19 -28.97
C ILE A 39 -2.16 -16.14 -28.17
N THR A 40 -0.86 -15.90 -28.19
CA THR A 40 0.11 -16.69 -27.42
C THR A 40 0.52 -15.91 -26.19
N VAL A 41 0.34 -16.51 -25.01
CA VAL A 41 0.78 -16.00 -23.71
C VAL A 41 1.93 -16.87 -23.23
N ARG A 42 3.12 -16.27 -23.12
CA ARG A 42 4.33 -16.93 -22.64
C ARG A 42 4.72 -16.39 -21.26
N LEU A 43 5.00 -17.29 -20.34
CA LEU A 43 5.66 -17.00 -19.06
C LEU A 43 7.05 -17.61 -19.10
N GLU A 44 8.05 -16.88 -18.60
CA GLU A 44 9.43 -17.39 -18.48
C GLU A 44 9.53 -18.55 -17.48
N ASP A 45 8.72 -18.54 -16.42
CA ASP A 45 8.79 -19.52 -15.33
C ASP A 45 7.88 -20.74 -15.51
N LEU A 46 7.04 -20.76 -16.54
CA LEU A 46 6.04 -21.80 -16.74
C LEU A 46 6.45 -22.71 -17.90
N THR A 47 6.48 -24.03 -17.67
CA THR A 47 6.76 -25.02 -18.71
C THR A 47 5.59 -25.14 -19.70
N GLY A 48 5.46 -24.16 -20.60
CA GLY A 48 4.57 -24.19 -21.75
C GLY A 48 3.95 -22.84 -22.10
N ASP A 49 3.80 -22.60 -23.42
CA ASP A 49 3.05 -21.47 -23.95
C ASP A 49 1.54 -21.77 -23.91
N VAL A 50 0.74 -20.79 -23.48
CA VAL A 50 -0.73 -20.87 -23.53
C VAL A 50 -1.19 -20.21 -24.83
N MET A 51 -1.97 -20.94 -25.63
CA MET A 51 -2.53 -20.45 -26.89
C MET A 51 -4.04 -20.30 -26.75
N LEU A 52 -4.53 -19.09 -27.03
CA LEU A 52 -5.94 -18.72 -27.07
C LEU A 52 -6.33 -18.45 -28.54
N ALA A 53 -7.62 -18.57 -28.87
CA ALA A 53 -8.15 -18.23 -30.18
C ALA A 53 -9.25 -17.18 -30.00
N ALA A 54 -9.22 -16.14 -30.81
CA ALA A 54 -10.27 -15.13 -30.90
C ALA A 54 -11.16 -15.39 -32.13
N ASP A 55 -12.41 -14.92 -32.10
CA ASP A 55 -13.34 -15.13 -33.22
C ASP A 55 -13.11 -14.12 -34.35
N SER A 56 -12.42 -13.00 -34.08
CA SER A 56 -12.06 -11.97 -35.07
C SER A 56 -10.70 -11.31 -34.80
N GLN A 57 -10.17 -10.60 -35.81
CA GLN A 57 -8.94 -9.81 -35.67
C GLN A 57 -9.11 -8.64 -34.68
N GLU A 58 -10.30 -8.05 -34.63
CA GLU A 58 -10.63 -6.94 -33.73
C GLU A 58 -10.64 -7.42 -32.28
N GLU A 59 -11.28 -8.57 -32.04
CA GLU A 59 -11.30 -9.21 -30.73
C GLU A 59 -9.88 -9.66 -30.32
N GLN A 60 -9.08 -10.21 -31.24
CA GLN A 60 -7.69 -10.55 -30.98
C GLN A 60 -6.89 -9.35 -30.47
N ASN A 61 -6.99 -8.22 -31.17
CA ASN A 61 -6.26 -7.00 -30.80
C ASN A 61 -6.72 -6.47 -29.45
N GLN A 62 -8.04 -6.45 -29.21
CA GLN A 62 -8.62 -6.01 -27.95
C GLN A 62 -8.15 -6.88 -26.78
N TRP A 63 -8.19 -8.21 -26.90
CA TRP A 63 -7.73 -9.10 -25.84
C TRP A 63 -6.22 -9.02 -25.61
N VAL A 64 -5.42 -8.83 -26.66
CA VAL A 64 -3.98 -8.63 -26.52
C VAL A 64 -3.70 -7.38 -25.69
N GLU A 65 -4.38 -6.27 -25.97
CA GLU A 65 -4.25 -5.02 -25.21
C GLU A 65 -4.67 -5.21 -23.74
N ILE A 66 -5.86 -5.78 -23.50
CA ILE A 66 -6.37 -6.02 -22.15
C ILE A 66 -5.42 -6.90 -21.34
N LEU A 67 -4.89 -7.98 -21.93
CA LEU A 67 -3.99 -8.90 -21.25
C LEU A 67 -2.64 -8.24 -20.93
N GLN A 68 -2.09 -7.43 -21.83
CA GLN A 68 -0.86 -6.68 -21.58
C GLN A 68 -1.05 -5.64 -20.47
N ASP A 69 -2.16 -4.90 -20.49
CA ASP A 69 -2.44 -3.89 -19.47
C ASP A 69 -2.73 -4.51 -18.10
N SER A 70 -3.47 -5.62 -18.07
CA SER A 70 -3.70 -6.41 -16.85
C SER A 70 -2.38 -6.92 -16.25
N GLY A 71 -1.44 -7.36 -17.09
CA GLY A 71 -0.10 -7.76 -16.67
C GLY A 71 0.68 -6.61 -16.02
N LYS A 72 0.65 -5.41 -16.61
CA LYS A 72 1.30 -4.20 -16.04
C LYS A 72 0.73 -3.84 -14.68
N VAL A 73 -0.60 -3.88 -14.52
CA VAL A 73 -1.26 -3.58 -13.24
C VAL A 73 -0.88 -4.61 -12.18
N THR A 74 -0.90 -5.89 -12.54
CA THR A 74 -0.50 -6.99 -11.63
C THR A 74 0.93 -6.81 -11.14
N TRP A 75 1.86 -6.45 -12.03
CA TRP A 75 3.25 -6.17 -11.69
C TRP A 75 3.41 -4.97 -10.74
N ARG A 76 2.74 -3.84 -11.04
CA ARG A 76 2.79 -2.64 -10.19
C ARG A 76 2.22 -2.89 -8.80
N ASN A 77 1.14 -3.67 -8.70
CA ASN A 77 0.55 -4.03 -7.42
C ASN A 77 1.48 -4.92 -6.60
N ALA A 78 2.16 -5.88 -7.24
CA ALA A 78 3.16 -6.70 -6.55
C ALA A 78 4.32 -5.84 -6.02
N LEU A 79 4.83 -4.90 -6.83
CA LEU A 79 5.91 -4.00 -6.43
C LEU A 79 5.51 -3.08 -5.27
N LEU A 80 4.30 -2.53 -5.31
CA LEU A 80 3.76 -1.71 -4.22
C LEU A 80 3.64 -2.53 -2.92
N GLY A 81 3.14 -3.76 -3.03
CA GLY A 81 3.05 -4.69 -1.91
C GLY A 81 4.42 -5.00 -1.31
N GLU A 82 5.43 -5.24 -2.13
CA GLU A 82 6.80 -5.48 -1.69
C GLU A 82 7.40 -4.27 -0.95
N ALA A 83 7.26 -3.07 -1.50
CA ALA A 83 7.71 -1.85 -0.84
C ALA A 83 7.00 -1.60 0.51
N MET A 84 5.71 -1.91 0.59
CA MET A 84 4.92 -1.80 1.82
C MET A 84 5.41 -2.81 2.87
N ILE A 85 5.66 -4.06 2.47
CA ILE A 85 6.21 -5.10 3.34
C ILE A 85 7.57 -4.66 3.89
N GLN A 86 8.48 -4.19 3.03
CA GLN A 86 9.81 -3.71 3.46
C GLN A 86 9.71 -2.55 4.47
N SER A 87 8.77 -1.62 4.26
CA SER A 87 8.52 -0.52 5.20
C SER A 87 8.03 -1.02 6.57
N LEU A 88 7.11 -1.99 6.58
CA LEU A 88 6.60 -2.60 7.81
C LEU A 88 7.68 -3.41 8.54
N GLU A 89 8.52 -4.14 7.82
CA GLU A 89 9.66 -4.87 8.38
C GLU A 89 10.67 -3.91 9.02
N ALA A 90 10.99 -2.80 8.36
CA ALA A 90 11.89 -1.78 8.90
C ALA A 90 11.34 -1.15 10.18
N GLN A 91 10.03 -0.82 10.21
CA GLN A 91 9.38 -0.34 11.43
C GLN A 91 9.41 -1.38 12.55
N GLY A 92 9.10 -2.64 12.25
CA GLY A 92 9.15 -3.72 13.24
C GLY A 92 10.55 -3.94 13.81
N LEU A 93 11.59 -3.84 12.97
CA LEU A 93 12.97 -3.90 13.40
C LEU A 93 13.32 -2.71 14.31
N GLN A 94 12.89 -1.50 13.95
CA GLN A 94 13.14 -0.31 14.75
C GLN A 94 12.46 -0.37 16.13
N LEU A 95 11.18 -0.76 16.19
CA LEU A 95 10.50 -0.96 17.48
C LEU A 95 11.21 -1.99 18.36
N THR A 96 11.72 -3.07 17.76
CA THR A 96 12.46 -4.10 18.50
C THR A 96 13.76 -3.52 19.07
N LYS A 97 14.45 -2.68 18.29
CA LYS A 97 15.66 -1.98 18.72
C LYS A 97 15.36 -1.00 19.86
N GLU A 98 14.32 -0.17 19.72
CA GLU A 98 13.90 0.77 20.77
C GLU A 98 13.51 0.05 22.06
N LYS A 99 12.80 -1.07 21.96
CA LYS A 99 12.48 -1.94 23.11
C LYS A 99 13.76 -2.45 23.79
N GLN A 100 14.75 -2.88 23.02
CA GLN A 100 16.02 -3.35 23.57
C GLN A 100 16.78 -2.21 24.27
N GLU A 101 16.89 -1.06 23.63
CA GLU A 101 17.53 0.13 24.20
C GLU A 101 16.83 0.58 25.51
N TYR A 102 15.51 0.47 25.58
CA TYR A 102 14.75 0.76 26.81
C TYR A 102 15.04 -0.26 27.92
N LEU A 103 15.11 -1.55 27.60
CA LEU A 103 15.50 -2.58 28.56
C LEU A 103 16.93 -2.39 29.06
N ASP A 104 17.86 -2.02 28.17
CA ASP A 104 19.25 -1.77 28.52
C ASP A 104 19.37 -0.58 29.50
N LYS A 105 18.62 0.51 29.27
CA LYS A 105 18.55 1.64 30.21
C LYS A 105 17.99 1.23 31.58
N LEU A 106 16.93 0.43 31.60
CA LEU A 106 16.38 -0.09 32.87
C LEU A 106 17.40 -0.97 33.61
N MET A 107 18.16 -1.79 32.88
CA MET A 107 19.23 -2.59 33.50
C MET A 107 20.32 -1.69 34.09
N GLU A 108 20.75 -0.66 33.37
CA GLU A 108 21.73 0.32 33.84
C GLU A 108 21.25 1.03 35.11
N GLU A 109 20.01 1.54 35.13
CA GLU A 109 19.41 2.16 36.33
C GLU A 109 19.36 1.18 37.51
N THR A 110 18.98 -0.09 37.28
CA THR A 110 18.97 -1.10 38.35
C THR A 110 20.36 -1.44 38.86
N GLU A 111 21.38 -1.40 37.99
CA GLU A 111 22.77 -1.65 38.35
C GLU A 111 23.36 -0.47 39.13
N GLU A 112 23.09 0.76 38.72
CA GLU A 112 23.44 1.97 39.47
C GLU A 112 22.82 1.98 40.87
N LEU A 113 21.53 1.62 40.99
CA LEU A 113 20.85 1.50 42.28
C LEU A 113 21.45 0.39 43.15
N ARG A 114 21.86 -0.74 42.55
CA ARG A 114 22.52 -1.85 43.26
C ARG A 114 23.92 -1.45 43.73
N VAL A 115 24.69 -0.75 42.90
CA VAL A 115 26.04 -0.25 43.24
C VAL A 115 25.94 0.84 44.31
N GLY A 116 24.96 1.73 44.22
CA GLY A 116 24.64 2.72 45.26
C GLY A 116 24.24 2.07 46.59
N ALA A 117 23.51 0.96 46.55
CA ALA A 117 23.18 0.16 47.74
C ALA A 117 24.36 -0.67 48.28
N CYS A 118 25.39 -0.93 47.47
CA CYS A 118 26.63 -1.60 47.89
C CYS A 118 27.71 -0.63 48.39
N GLN A 119 27.52 0.69 48.25
CA GLN A 119 28.35 1.62 48.98
C GLN A 119 27.96 1.55 50.46
N PRO A 120 28.86 1.15 51.37
CA PRO A 120 28.59 1.29 52.79
C PRO A 120 28.34 2.78 53.04
N GLY A 121 27.12 3.14 53.46
CA GLY A 121 26.83 4.49 53.89
C GLY A 121 27.83 4.94 54.97
N PRO A 122 28.05 6.25 55.16
CA PRO A 122 29.06 6.78 56.07
C PRO A 122 28.91 6.32 57.54
N GLY A 123 27.79 5.71 57.91
CA GLY A 123 27.58 5.15 59.25
C GLY A 123 28.26 3.80 59.54
N GLY A 124 28.75 3.06 58.52
CA GLY A 124 29.34 1.73 58.76
C GLY A 124 30.74 1.79 59.39
N GLY A 125 31.57 2.75 58.97
CA GLY A 125 32.89 2.97 59.55
C GLY A 125 32.82 3.66 60.91
N GLU A 126 31.88 4.59 61.08
CA GLU A 126 31.68 5.31 62.34
C GLU A 126 31.18 4.38 63.46
N GLU A 127 30.28 3.42 63.18
CA GLU A 127 29.87 2.43 64.19
C GLU A 127 31.00 1.49 64.61
N GLU A 128 31.89 1.12 63.67
CA GLU A 128 33.03 0.26 63.96
C GLU A 128 34.14 1.01 64.72
N GLU A 129 34.38 2.28 64.40
CA GLU A 129 35.24 3.17 65.18
C GLU A 129 34.66 3.44 66.57
N LEU A 130 33.35 3.71 66.70
CA LEU A 130 32.68 3.88 68.00
C LEU A 130 32.76 2.61 68.85
N SER A 131 32.68 1.43 68.22
CA SER A 131 32.80 0.13 68.89
C SER A 131 34.24 -0.12 69.35
N GLN A 132 35.24 0.18 68.52
CA GLN A 132 36.65 0.12 68.91
C GLN A 132 36.98 1.11 70.03
N GLU A 133 36.46 2.34 69.97
CA GLU A 133 36.70 3.35 70.99
C GLU A 133 36.00 2.99 72.32
N LYS A 134 34.79 2.42 72.27
CA LYS A 134 34.14 1.82 73.45
C LYS A 134 34.96 0.67 74.04
N CYS A 135 35.52 -0.22 73.22
CA CYS A 135 36.35 -1.32 73.71
C CYS A 135 37.65 -0.82 74.36
N ARG A 136 38.34 0.13 73.73
CA ARG A 136 39.55 0.76 74.31
C ARG A 136 39.24 1.48 75.63
N THR A 137 38.09 2.13 75.72
CA THR A 137 37.67 2.81 76.95
C THR A 137 37.32 1.82 78.07
N LEU A 138 36.66 0.71 77.74
CA LEU A 138 36.39 -0.38 78.69
C LEU A 138 37.69 -1.07 79.17
N GLU A 139 38.68 -1.24 78.30
CA GLU A 139 40.01 -1.76 78.69
C GLU A 139 40.74 -0.79 79.63
N LEU A 140 40.76 0.51 79.34
CA LEU A 140 41.37 1.49 80.25
C LEU A 140 40.65 1.54 81.62
N LEU A 141 39.33 1.40 81.65
CA LEU A 141 38.57 1.35 82.90
C LEU A 141 38.77 0.04 83.65
N GLY A 142 38.93 -1.09 82.95
CA GLY A 142 39.30 -2.38 83.51
C GLY A 142 40.71 -2.38 84.11
N VAL A 143 41.68 -1.75 83.41
CA VAL A 143 43.04 -1.55 83.92
C VAL A 143 43.05 -0.61 85.12
N LYS A 144 42.24 0.45 85.13
CA LYS A 144 42.11 1.34 86.29
C LYS A 144 41.47 0.64 87.50
N GLN A 145 40.48 -0.23 87.31
CA GLN A 145 39.94 -1.06 88.41
C GLN A 145 41.00 -2.05 88.93
N GLN A 146 41.85 -2.60 88.05
CA GLN A 146 42.92 -3.52 88.42
C GLN A 146 44.14 -2.81 89.07
N GLU A 147 44.40 -1.55 88.68
CA GLU A 147 45.40 -0.67 89.30
C GLU A 147 44.92 -0.11 90.64
N GLU A 148 43.62 0.17 90.82
CA GLU A 148 43.04 0.57 92.10
C GLU A 148 42.96 -0.61 93.11
N GLU A 149 42.79 -1.86 92.65
CA GLU A 149 42.89 -3.05 93.53
C GLU A 149 44.35 -3.46 93.85
N SER A 150 45.33 -3.04 93.04
CA SER A 150 46.75 -3.38 93.22
C SER A 150 47.63 -2.24 93.80
N ARG A 151 47.07 -1.06 94.05
CA ARG A 151 47.74 0.07 94.75
C ARG A 151 47.00 0.46 96.02
N GLY A 152 46.92 -0.49 96.95
CA GLY A 152 46.96 -0.17 98.37
C GLY A 152 48.33 0.42 98.75
N GLY A 153 48.37 1.71 99.04
CA GLY A 153 49.42 2.32 99.88
C GLY A 153 50.35 3.33 99.19
N GLY A 154 50.29 4.59 99.65
CA GLY A 154 51.43 5.51 99.65
C GLY A 154 51.26 6.84 98.91
N ALA A 155 50.71 7.84 99.61
CA ALA A 155 51.19 9.24 99.51
C ALA A 155 52.39 9.38 100.49
N PRO A 156 53.36 10.31 100.34
CA PRO A 156 53.24 11.76 100.04
C PRO A 156 54.22 12.18 98.90
N GLY A 157 54.33 13.39 98.36
CA GLY A 157 54.06 14.77 98.76
C GLY A 157 55.27 15.64 98.34
N GLY A 158 55.03 16.90 97.95
CA GLY A 158 56.04 17.92 97.61
C GLY A 158 56.16 18.16 96.10
N GLY A 159 56.13 19.37 95.55
CA GLY A 159 56.38 20.69 96.09
C GLY A 159 57.00 21.52 94.95
N VAL A 160 56.17 22.38 94.34
CA VAL A 160 56.33 23.50 93.39
C VAL A 160 57.67 24.30 93.51
N PRO A 161 58.04 25.30 92.66
CA PRO A 161 58.05 25.55 91.20
C PRO A 161 59.46 26.00 90.66
N GLY A 162 59.61 26.25 89.35
CA GLY A 162 60.63 27.20 88.86
C GLY A 162 60.83 27.24 87.34
N GLY A 163 60.38 28.31 86.67
CA GLY A 163 60.69 28.59 85.25
C GLY A 163 59.71 29.54 84.53
N GLY A 164 59.48 30.75 85.05
CA GLY A 164 58.43 31.68 84.59
C GLY A 164 58.71 32.51 83.32
N GLU A 165 59.64 32.11 82.46
CA GLU A 165 59.94 32.85 81.20
C GLU A 165 59.45 32.10 79.95
N GLU A 166 59.49 30.76 79.93
CA GLU A 166 58.97 29.94 78.81
C GLU A 166 57.44 29.82 78.82
N GLU A 167 56.82 29.89 80.01
CA GLU A 167 55.36 29.78 80.19
C GLU A 167 54.61 31.01 79.60
N GLY A 168 55.26 32.18 79.59
CA GLY A 168 54.69 33.41 79.02
C GLY A 168 54.67 33.42 77.49
N ASP A 169 55.75 32.92 76.86
CA ASP A 169 55.90 32.84 75.41
C ASP A 169 54.93 31.80 74.82
N LEU A 170 54.81 30.64 75.48
CA LEU A 170 53.83 29.61 75.15
C LEU A 170 52.38 30.11 75.24
N LEU A 171 52.04 30.94 76.24
CA LEU A 171 50.71 31.55 76.37
C LEU A 171 50.43 32.62 75.31
N GLN A 172 51.47 33.20 74.72
CA GLN A 172 51.36 34.15 73.63
C GLN A 172 51.17 33.42 72.29
N ASP A 173 51.93 32.35 72.07
CA ASP A 173 51.79 31.45 70.92
C ASP A 173 50.41 30.78 70.88
N LEU A 174 49.91 30.27 72.02
CA LEU A 174 48.58 29.70 72.11
C LEU A 174 47.48 30.70 71.74
N ARG A 175 47.61 31.96 72.19
CA ARG A 175 46.68 33.03 71.81
C ARG A 175 46.75 33.35 70.32
N HIS A 176 47.95 33.38 69.76
CA HIS A 176 48.14 33.63 68.34
C HIS A 176 47.53 32.51 67.49
N ILE A 177 47.72 31.24 67.89
CA ILE A 177 47.12 30.07 67.24
C ILE A 177 45.59 30.12 67.33
N GLU A 178 45.03 30.48 68.48
CA GLU A 178 43.58 30.65 68.64
C GLU A 178 43.01 31.74 67.73
N GLU A 179 43.71 32.87 67.60
CA GLU A 179 43.32 33.96 66.70
C GLU A 179 43.40 33.55 65.23
N GLN A 180 44.47 32.86 64.83
CA GLN A 180 44.63 32.29 63.49
C GLN A 180 43.54 31.26 63.17
N MET A 181 43.22 30.37 64.11
CA MET A 181 42.14 29.38 63.95
C MET A 181 40.77 30.06 63.81
N LYS A 182 40.51 31.13 64.57
CA LYS A 182 39.29 31.95 64.42
C LYS A 182 39.24 32.67 63.07
N ALA A 183 40.37 33.11 62.53
CA ALA A 183 40.44 33.71 61.19
C ALA A 183 40.13 32.65 60.11
N LEU A 184 40.78 31.49 60.18
CA LEU A 184 40.58 30.38 59.25
C LEU A 184 39.14 29.84 59.27
N LEU A 185 38.51 29.74 60.44
CA LEU A 185 37.09 29.36 60.54
C LEU A 185 36.19 30.35 59.80
N ARG A 186 36.43 31.66 59.93
CA ARG A 186 35.66 32.68 59.20
C ARG A 186 35.89 32.60 57.69
N GLU A 187 37.11 32.32 57.26
CA GLU A 187 37.42 32.13 55.83
C GLU A 187 36.77 30.86 55.27
N LYS A 188 36.79 29.76 56.03
CA LYS A 188 36.08 28.52 55.70
C LYS A 188 34.58 28.77 55.53
N ASP A 189 33.94 29.43 56.50
CA ASP A 189 32.50 29.72 56.43
C ASP A 189 32.16 30.59 55.21
N GLN A 190 33.01 31.56 54.87
CA GLN A 190 32.86 32.39 53.67
C GLN A 190 33.06 31.59 52.38
N ALA A 191 34.03 30.67 52.34
CA ALA A 191 34.27 29.81 51.19
C ALA A 191 33.10 28.83 50.98
N GLU A 192 32.58 28.24 52.05
CA GLU A 192 31.41 27.36 51.99
C GLU A 192 30.15 28.09 51.52
N ALA A 193 29.90 29.32 52.00
CA ALA A 193 28.77 30.12 51.54
C ALA A 193 28.84 30.41 50.03
N LYS A 194 30.03 30.76 49.52
CA LYS A 194 30.27 31.00 48.08
C LYS A 194 30.12 29.73 47.24
N LEU A 195 30.56 28.58 47.76
CA LEU A 195 30.38 27.30 47.07
C LEU A 195 28.89 26.94 46.96
N ARG A 196 28.12 27.05 48.04
CA ARG A 196 26.66 26.83 48.02
C ARG A 196 25.95 27.77 47.06
N GLU A 197 26.30 29.05 47.04
CA GLU A 197 25.74 30.01 46.08
C GLU A 197 26.09 29.64 44.63
N ASN A 198 27.33 29.22 44.36
CA ASN A 198 27.75 28.79 43.03
C ASN A 198 27.02 27.52 42.58
N GLU A 199 26.86 26.54 43.47
CA GLU A 199 26.08 25.32 43.21
C GLU A 199 24.62 25.65 42.85
N HIS A 200 23.95 26.48 43.65
CA HIS A 200 22.59 26.93 43.35
C HIS A 200 22.50 27.70 42.03
N ARG A 201 23.48 28.56 41.74
CA ARG A 201 23.53 29.30 40.48
C ARG A 201 23.75 28.38 39.28
N SER A 202 24.60 27.36 39.41
CA SER A 202 24.82 26.35 38.37
C SER A 202 23.56 25.53 38.14
N GLN A 203 22.91 25.05 39.21
CA GLN A 203 21.65 24.31 39.13
C GLN A 203 20.54 25.15 38.47
N ALA A 204 20.37 26.41 38.88
CA ALA A 204 19.41 27.32 38.29
C ALA A 204 19.71 27.58 36.80
N HIS A 205 20.99 27.69 36.44
CA HIS A 205 21.39 27.87 35.04
C HIS A 205 21.06 26.64 34.19
N THR A 206 21.34 25.43 34.67
CA THR A 206 21.00 24.18 33.97
C THR A 206 19.48 24.05 33.77
N LEU A 207 18.69 24.38 34.80
CA LEU A 207 17.23 24.37 34.68
C LEU A 207 16.74 25.41 33.66
N GLN A 208 17.29 26.62 33.68
CA GLN A 208 16.95 27.63 32.67
C GLN A 208 17.28 27.20 31.24
N GLN A 209 18.42 26.54 31.02
CA GLN A 209 18.79 25.99 29.72
C GLN A 209 17.81 24.90 29.28
N SER A 210 17.45 23.97 30.17
CA SER A 210 16.48 22.92 29.87
C SER A 210 15.09 23.47 29.52
N LEU A 211 14.61 24.48 30.25
CA LEU A 211 13.35 25.17 29.97
C LEU A 211 13.37 25.92 28.64
N ALA A 212 14.47 26.60 28.33
CA ALA A 212 14.65 27.25 27.03
C ALA A 212 14.63 26.23 25.88
N GLN A 213 15.32 25.10 26.03
CA GLN A 213 15.32 24.03 25.03
C GLN A 213 13.92 23.45 24.82
N LEU A 214 13.21 23.07 25.90
CA LEU A 214 11.85 22.55 25.80
C LEU A 214 10.88 23.56 25.17
N THR A 215 11.06 24.85 25.45
CA THR A 215 10.21 25.90 24.86
C THR A 215 10.46 26.02 23.36
N ALA A 216 11.72 25.93 22.91
CA ALA A 216 12.05 25.93 21.50
C ALA A 216 11.49 24.69 20.78
N ASP A 217 11.65 23.51 21.37
CA ASP A 217 11.12 22.25 20.83
C ASP A 217 9.59 22.28 20.75
N MET A 218 8.92 22.81 21.78
CA MET A 218 7.47 22.99 21.78
C MET A 218 7.02 23.92 20.64
N GLN A 219 7.69 25.05 20.44
CA GLN A 219 7.35 25.99 19.35
C GLN A 219 7.59 25.37 17.97
N GLN A 220 8.66 24.59 17.82
CA GLN A 220 8.94 23.89 16.57
C GLN A 220 7.83 22.86 16.27
N THR A 221 7.47 22.02 17.24
CA THR A 221 6.40 21.03 17.06
C THR A 221 5.05 21.69 16.79
N GLU A 222 4.75 22.83 17.41
CA GLU A 222 3.55 23.61 17.11
C GLU A 222 3.54 24.12 15.66
N ALA A 223 4.65 24.66 15.18
CA ALA A 223 4.77 25.11 13.78
C ALA A 223 4.62 23.95 12.78
N GLU A 224 5.20 22.79 13.08
CA GLU A 224 5.06 21.58 12.27
C GLU A 224 3.60 21.09 12.24
N LEU A 225 2.92 21.09 13.38
CA LEU A 225 1.50 20.76 13.47
C LEU A 225 0.63 21.73 12.66
N GLN A 226 0.88 23.04 12.78
CA GLN A 226 0.18 24.05 11.99
C GLN A 226 0.39 23.83 10.48
N SER A 227 1.60 23.48 10.05
CA SER A 227 1.89 23.13 8.65
C SER A 227 1.12 21.89 8.20
N ARG A 228 1.07 20.84 9.04
CA ARG A 228 0.31 19.62 8.75
C ARG A 228 -1.19 19.91 8.58
N VAL A 229 -1.77 20.71 9.46
CA VAL A 229 -3.19 21.11 9.36
C VAL A 229 -3.47 21.89 8.07
N GLN A 230 -2.57 22.78 7.66
CA GLN A 230 -2.72 23.50 6.39
C GLN A 230 -2.65 22.56 5.17
N LEU A 231 -1.77 21.56 5.20
CA LEU A 231 -1.68 20.53 4.16
C LEU A 231 -2.93 19.65 4.12
N GLU A 232 -3.45 19.25 5.27
CA GLU A 232 -4.68 18.47 5.39
C GLU A 232 -5.88 19.23 4.81
N HIS A 233 -6.02 20.51 5.13
CA HIS A 233 -7.06 21.36 4.53
C HIS A 233 -6.91 21.45 3.00
N ARG A 234 -5.68 21.57 2.49
CA ARG A 234 -5.44 21.61 1.04
C ARG A 234 -5.77 20.29 0.36
N LEU A 235 -5.47 19.17 1.02
CA LEU A 235 -5.77 17.83 0.55
C LEU A 235 -7.28 17.62 0.49
N GLN A 236 -8.01 17.98 1.55
CA GLN A 236 -9.48 17.89 1.59
C GLN A 236 -10.15 18.68 0.46
N ARG A 237 -9.69 19.90 0.17
CA ARG A 237 -10.20 20.68 -0.97
C ARG A 237 -9.94 19.99 -2.32
N ALA A 238 -8.79 19.34 -2.47
CA ALA A 238 -8.47 18.61 -3.69
C ALA A 238 -9.35 17.36 -3.83
N GLU A 239 -9.59 16.65 -2.73
CA GLU A 239 -10.49 15.49 -2.71
C GLU A 239 -11.94 15.87 -3.08
N GLU A 240 -12.47 16.96 -2.51
CA GLU A 240 -13.80 17.47 -2.86
C GLU A 240 -13.91 17.84 -4.35
N ALA A 241 -12.86 18.47 -4.91
CA ALA A 241 -12.81 18.80 -6.33
C ALA A 241 -12.79 17.54 -7.21
N LEU A 242 -12.03 16.52 -6.83
CA LEU A 242 -11.98 15.23 -7.54
C LEU A 242 -13.33 14.52 -7.49
N GLN A 243 -13.98 14.47 -6.32
CA GLN A 243 -15.33 13.92 -6.19
C GLN A 243 -16.32 14.66 -7.11
N GLY A 244 -16.26 15.99 -7.17
CA GLY A 244 -17.09 16.77 -8.08
C GLY A 244 -16.87 16.41 -9.56
N LEU A 245 -15.62 16.20 -9.97
CA LEU A 245 -15.28 15.77 -11.33
C LEU A 245 -15.76 14.36 -11.65
N GLU A 246 -15.61 13.41 -10.73
CA GLU A 246 -16.10 12.02 -10.89
C GLU A 246 -17.62 11.99 -11.10
N HIS A 247 -18.37 12.74 -10.29
CA HIS A 247 -19.81 12.86 -10.44
C HIS A 247 -20.20 13.52 -11.78
N GLY A 248 -19.44 14.54 -12.21
CA GLY A 248 -19.61 15.20 -13.50
C GLY A 248 -19.38 14.25 -14.68
N LEU A 249 -18.29 13.48 -14.66
CA LEU A 249 -17.97 12.48 -15.67
C LEU A 249 -19.03 11.39 -15.74
N GLY A 250 -19.46 10.83 -14.61
CA GLY A 250 -20.52 9.82 -14.58
C GLY A 250 -21.89 10.35 -15.05
N SER A 251 -22.16 11.65 -14.92
CA SER A 251 -23.35 12.28 -15.53
C SER A 251 -23.20 12.40 -17.04
N LEU A 252 -22.01 12.84 -17.50
CA LEU A 252 -21.71 13.00 -18.91
C LEU A 252 -21.73 11.67 -19.66
N GLU A 253 -21.12 10.61 -19.11
CA GLU A 253 -21.16 9.25 -19.66
C GLU A 253 -22.61 8.77 -19.82
N ARG A 254 -23.44 8.90 -18.78
CA ARG A 254 -24.87 8.53 -18.87
C ARG A 254 -25.64 9.33 -19.92
N SER A 255 -25.32 10.62 -20.11
CA SER A 255 -25.91 11.41 -21.20
C SER A 255 -25.42 10.96 -22.56
N SER A 256 -24.13 10.67 -22.71
CA SER A 256 -23.52 10.19 -23.96
C SER A 256 -24.13 8.87 -24.39
N GLU A 257 -24.24 7.89 -23.48
CA GLU A 257 -24.89 6.62 -23.76
C GLU A 257 -26.37 6.77 -24.15
N ARG A 258 -27.09 7.74 -23.59
CA ARG A 258 -28.48 8.03 -23.96
C ARG A 258 -28.55 8.63 -25.36
N GLU A 259 -27.67 9.58 -25.68
CA GLU A 259 -27.61 10.15 -27.01
C GLU A 259 -27.22 9.13 -28.08
N GLU A 260 -26.26 8.25 -27.77
CA GLU A 260 -25.84 7.17 -28.65
C GLU A 260 -26.99 6.20 -28.91
N ARG A 261 -27.72 5.78 -27.87
CA ARG A 261 -28.96 4.98 -28.04
C ARG A 261 -29.97 5.67 -28.95
N MET A 262 -30.23 6.96 -28.78
CA MET A 262 -31.13 7.71 -29.66
C MET A 262 -30.58 7.85 -31.09
N ARG A 263 -29.26 7.94 -31.28
CA ARG A 263 -28.63 7.93 -32.62
C ARG A 263 -28.81 6.56 -33.28
N GLU A 264 -28.56 5.48 -32.56
CA GLU A 264 -28.77 4.13 -33.08
C GLU A 264 -30.23 3.84 -33.42
N GLU A 265 -31.18 4.25 -32.57
CA GLU A 265 -32.62 4.11 -32.83
C GLU A 265 -33.02 4.88 -34.10
N ARG A 266 -32.55 6.12 -34.25
CA ARG A 266 -32.76 6.90 -35.49
C ARG A 266 -32.20 6.19 -36.72
N MET A 267 -30.98 5.66 -36.63
CA MET A 267 -30.36 4.89 -37.72
C MET A 267 -31.11 3.59 -38.02
N ARG A 268 -31.70 2.93 -37.02
CA ARG A 268 -32.55 1.74 -37.21
C ARG A 268 -33.87 2.13 -37.90
N GLU A 269 -34.51 3.21 -37.48
CA GLU A 269 -35.72 3.72 -38.13
C GLU A 269 -35.47 4.13 -39.58
N GLU A 270 -34.37 4.84 -39.86
CA GLU A 270 -33.99 5.23 -41.22
C GLU A 270 -33.75 4.01 -42.11
N ARG A 271 -33.00 3.00 -41.63
CA ARG A 271 -32.82 1.74 -42.36
C ARG A 271 -34.14 1.04 -42.65
N MET A 272 -35.05 0.98 -41.68
CA MET A 272 -36.39 0.40 -41.88
C MET A 272 -37.21 1.20 -42.91
N ARG A 273 -37.09 2.53 -42.96
CA ARG A 273 -37.74 3.36 -43.98
C ARG A 273 -37.13 3.12 -45.38
N GLU A 274 -35.80 3.04 -45.48
CA GLU A 274 -35.11 2.73 -46.74
C GLU A 274 -35.50 1.36 -47.28
N GLU A 275 -35.58 0.34 -46.42
CA GLU A 275 -35.99 -1.00 -46.82
C GLU A 275 -37.43 -1.03 -47.37
N ARG A 276 -38.36 -0.32 -46.71
CA ARG A 276 -39.74 -0.16 -47.21
C ARG A 276 -39.77 0.53 -48.57
N MET A 277 -39.08 1.66 -48.70
CA MET A 277 -39.00 2.39 -49.97
C MET A 277 -38.41 1.52 -51.09
N ARG A 278 -37.36 0.74 -50.79
CA ARG A 278 -36.76 -0.20 -51.75
C ARG A 278 -37.75 -1.29 -52.16
N GLY A 279 -38.55 -1.79 -51.22
CA GLY A 279 -39.65 -2.72 -51.50
C GLY A 279 -40.66 -2.12 -52.46
N ASP A 280 -41.15 -0.91 -52.18
CA ASP A 280 -42.14 -0.20 -53.00
C ASP A 280 -41.60 0.09 -54.41
N VAL A 281 -40.36 0.56 -54.53
CA VAL A 281 -39.69 0.79 -55.83
C VAL A 281 -39.56 -0.51 -56.62
N THR A 282 -39.29 -1.63 -55.94
CA THR A 282 -39.20 -2.94 -56.60
C THR A 282 -40.56 -3.43 -57.09
N GLN A 283 -41.62 -3.24 -56.30
CA GLN A 283 -42.99 -3.55 -56.72
C GLN A 283 -43.42 -2.69 -57.92
N LEU A 284 -43.13 -1.38 -57.88
CA LEU A 284 -43.45 -0.47 -58.97
C LEU A 284 -42.71 -0.86 -60.26
N ARG A 285 -41.43 -1.25 -60.15
CA ARG A 285 -40.67 -1.78 -61.29
C ARG A 285 -41.34 -3.02 -61.90
N LYS A 286 -41.73 -3.99 -61.07
CA LYS A 286 -42.42 -5.21 -61.54
C LYS A 286 -43.72 -4.89 -62.25
N PHE A 287 -44.52 -3.97 -61.70
CA PHE A 287 -45.76 -3.53 -62.34
C PHE A 287 -45.54 -3.00 -63.76
N PHE A 288 -44.56 -2.10 -63.95
CA PHE A 288 -44.26 -1.58 -65.28
C PHE A 288 -43.70 -2.65 -66.22
N GLU A 289 -42.87 -3.55 -65.71
CA GLU A 289 -42.32 -4.67 -66.48
C GLU A 289 -43.44 -5.62 -66.95
N GLU A 290 -44.43 -5.89 -66.10
CA GLU A 290 -45.65 -6.62 -66.46
C GLU A 290 -46.47 -5.86 -67.51
N CYS A 291 -46.70 -4.55 -67.34
CA CYS A 291 -47.42 -3.74 -68.32
C CYS A 291 -46.74 -3.73 -69.70
N ILE A 292 -45.42 -3.63 -69.74
CA ILE A 292 -44.63 -3.71 -70.98
C ILE A 292 -44.79 -5.10 -71.60
N CYS A 293 -44.63 -6.17 -70.83
CA CYS A 293 -44.77 -7.54 -71.31
C CYS A 293 -46.17 -7.82 -71.89
N VAL A 294 -47.23 -7.39 -71.20
CA VAL A 294 -48.61 -7.49 -71.69
C VAL A 294 -48.78 -6.72 -72.99
N SER A 295 -48.29 -5.47 -73.05
CA SER A 295 -48.37 -4.64 -74.27
C SER A 295 -47.62 -5.27 -75.44
N GLU A 296 -46.44 -5.87 -75.19
CA GLU A 296 -45.69 -6.61 -76.21
C GLU A 296 -46.47 -7.83 -76.72
N ILE A 297 -47.06 -8.63 -75.83
CA ILE A 297 -47.87 -9.79 -76.20
C ILE A 297 -49.10 -9.36 -77.00
N GLU A 298 -49.81 -8.31 -76.56
CA GLU A 298 -50.97 -7.76 -77.27
C GLU A 298 -50.60 -7.28 -78.67
N SER A 299 -49.45 -6.61 -78.84
CA SER A 299 -48.96 -6.19 -80.15
C SER A 299 -48.64 -7.38 -81.08
N LYS A 300 -48.18 -8.50 -80.51
CA LYS A 300 -47.83 -9.73 -81.24
C LYS A 300 -49.04 -10.66 -81.42
N LEU A 301 -50.16 -10.40 -80.74
CA LEU A 301 -51.34 -11.27 -80.71
C LEU A 301 -51.92 -11.60 -82.10
N PRO A 302 -52.05 -10.64 -83.05
CA PRO A 302 -52.56 -10.96 -84.38
C PRO A 302 -51.67 -11.97 -85.13
N ALA A 303 -50.35 -11.87 -84.97
CA ALA A 303 -49.39 -12.78 -85.59
C ALA A 303 -49.46 -14.18 -84.93
N ILE A 304 -49.55 -14.22 -83.60
CA ILE A 304 -49.71 -15.48 -82.83
C ILE A 304 -50.99 -16.21 -83.27
N MET A 305 -52.12 -15.50 -83.34
CA MET A 305 -53.40 -16.07 -83.75
C MET A 305 -53.34 -16.58 -85.20
N LYS A 306 -52.74 -15.82 -86.13
CA LYS A 306 -52.57 -16.24 -87.52
C LYS A 306 -51.74 -17.53 -87.61
N ASN A 307 -50.65 -17.62 -86.86
CA ASN A 307 -49.80 -18.81 -86.80
C ASN A 307 -50.53 -20.02 -86.21
N ALA A 308 -51.32 -19.83 -85.14
CA ALA A 308 -52.11 -20.88 -84.51
C ALA A 308 -53.17 -21.46 -85.47
N VAL A 309 -53.90 -20.60 -86.20
CA VAL A 309 -54.86 -21.03 -87.21
C VAL A 309 -54.17 -21.78 -88.35
N TYR A 310 -53.02 -21.29 -88.82
CA TYR A 310 -52.24 -21.96 -89.85
C TYR A 310 -51.80 -23.36 -89.40
N LEU A 311 -51.25 -23.49 -88.19
CA LEU A 311 -50.88 -24.77 -87.58
C LEU A 311 -52.07 -25.72 -87.50
N HIS A 312 -53.22 -25.29 -86.96
CA HIS A 312 -54.42 -26.13 -86.90
C HIS A 312 -54.86 -26.60 -88.29
N LYS A 313 -54.84 -25.70 -89.28
CA LYS A 313 -55.25 -26.02 -90.64
C LYS A 313 -54.26 -26.96 -91.34
N ALA A 314 -52.96 -26.83 -91.06
CA ALA A 314 -51.93 -27.73 -91.56
C ALA A 314 -52.04 -29.13 -90.90
N THR A 315 -52.27 -29.18 -89.59
CA THR A 315 -52.47 -30.42 -88.84
C THR A 315 -53.75 -31.14 -89.27
N ALA A 316 -54.86 -30.43 -89.43
CA ALA A 316 -56.10 -31.01 -89.93
C ALA A 316 -55.93 -31.61 -91.34
N ARG A 317 -55.17 -30.94 -92.21
CA ARG A 317 -54.82 -31.48 -93.53
C ARG A 317 -53.95 -32.73 -93.42
N ARG A 318 -52.94 -32.74 -92.55
CA ARG A 318 -52.11 -33.94 -92.29
C ARG A 318 -52.95 -35.11 -91.77
N ILE A 319 -53.84 -34.87 -90.80
CA ILE A 319 -54.73 -35.91 -90.26
C ILE A 319 -55.63 -36.48 -91.36
N LYS A 320 -56.22 -35.61 -92.20
CA LYS A 320 -57.06 -36.04 -93.32
C LYS A 320 -56.27 -36.82 -94.37
N SER A 321 -55.06 -36.37 -94.70
CA SER A 321 -54.14 -37.06 -95.62
C SER A 321 -53.63 -38.41 -95.08
N CYS A 322 -53.45 -38.56 -93.76
CA CYS A 322 -53.16 -39.86 -93.15
C CYS A 322 -54.38 -40.81 -93.19
N ARG A 323 -55.60 -40.26 -93.09
CA ARG A 323 -56.85 -41.02 -93.21
C ARG A 323 -57.09 -41.50 -94.65
N ASP A 324 -56.82 -40.66 -95.65
CA ASP A 324 -56.91 -41.04 -97.07
C ASP A 324 -55.85 -42.08 -97.48
N GLN A 325 -54.72 -42.18 -96.76
CA GLN A 325 -53.71 -43.23 -96.95
C GLN A 325 -54.04 -44.54 -96.22
N SER A 326 -54.94 -44.51 -95.23
CA SER A 326 -55.51 -45.71 -94.58
C SER A 326 -56.64 -46.35 -95.39
N GLU A 327 -57.23 -45.63 -96.35
CA GLU A 327 -58.18 -46.13 -97.35
C GLU A 327 -57.45 -46.36 -98.69
N GLY A 328 -56.44 -47.22 -98.69
CA GLY A 328 -55.83 -47.74 -99.91
C GLY A 328 -56.82 -48.63 -100.69
N PRO A 329 -56.72 -48.69 -102.03
CA PRO A 329 -57.73 -49.34 -102.88
C PRO A 329 -57.88 -50.82 -102.54
N PRO A 330 -59.09 -51.41 -102.70
CA PRO A 330 -59.30 -52.82 -102.47
C PRO A 330 -58.36 -53.61 -103.38
N ALA A 331 -57.60 -54.54 -102.80
CA ALA A 331 -56.85 -55.54 -103.54
C ALA A 331 -57.83 -56.27 -104.46
N ALA A 332 -57.73 -55.98 -105.75
CA ALA A 332 -58.33 -56.79 -106.79
C ALA A 332 -57.59 -58.13 -106.88
N THR A 333 -58.30 -59.14 -107.39
CA THR A 333 -57.88 -60.52 -107.75
C THR A 333 -57.83 -61.53 -106.59
N GLY A 334 -58.41 -62.72 -106.71
CA GLY A 334 -59.12 -63.37 -107.82
C GLY A 334 -59.75 -64.68 -107.35
#